data_AF-M0HUM7-F1
#
_entry.id   AF-M0HUM7-F1
#
_cell.length_a   1.000
_cell.length_b   1.000
_cell.length_c   1.000
_cell.angle_alpha   90.00
_cell.angle_beta   90.00
_cell.angle_gamma   90.00
#
_symmetry.space_group_name_H-M   'P 1'
#
loop_
_entity.id
_entity.type
_entity.pdbx_description
1 polymer ?
#
loop_
_entity_poly.entity_id
_entity_poly.type
_entity_poly.pdbx_seq_one_letter_code
_entity_poly.pdbx_strand_id
1 'polypeptide(L)' 'MDLALLVPPLMFIAAGGYMYRQPMSVRNVVPPKEWKESPEKAEQLQRVLAKAVGAALALGGVLWLVVGLAF' A
#
# COMPACT_ATOMS: atom_id res chain seq x y z
N MET A 1 23.35 13.01 5.21
CA MET A 1 22.16 12.84 4.35
C MET A 1 21.22 14.00 4.59
N ASP A 2 20.72 14.62 3.52
CA ASP A 2 19.69 15.67 3.62
C ASP A 2 18.39 15.05 4.17
N LEU A 3 17.85 15.61 5.25
CA LEU A 3 16.59 15.17 5.86
C LEU A 3 15.43 15.17 4.86
N ALA A 4 15.47 16.02 3.83
CA ALA A 4 14.47 16.04 2.78
C ALA A 4 14.43 14.71 1.98
N LEU A 5 15.55 13.99 1.87
CA LEU A 5 15.63 12.71 1.16
C LEU A 5 14.97 11.55 1.93
N LEU A 6 14.70 11.74 3.23
CA LEU A 6 13.96 10.76 4.04
C LEU A 6 12.45 10.86 3.84
N VAL A 7 11.94 11.98 3.32
CA VAL A 7 10.50 12.20 3.19
C VAL A 7 9.86 11.19 2.23
N PRO A 8 10.38 10.95 1.00
CA PRO A 8 9.79 9.97 0.10
C PRO A 8 9.69 8.54 0.68
N PRO A 9 10.76 7.90 1.22
CA PRO A 9 10.64 6.55 1.74
C PRO A 9 9.68 6.46 2.94
N LEU A 10 9.68 7.46 3.83
CA LEU A 10 8.76 7.49 4.97
C LEU A 10 7.30 7.61 4.51
N MET A 11 7.02 8.40 3.48
CA MET A 11 5.68 8.50 2.89
C MET A 11 5.22 7.17 2.30
N PHE A 12 6.11 6.42 1.63
CA PHE A 12 5.79 5.10 1.09
C PHE A 12 5.50 4.08 2.20
N ILE A 13 6.31 4.09 3.27
CA ILE A 13 6.09 3.24 4.46
C ILE A 13 4.73 3.56 5.09
N ALA A 14 4.43 4.84 5.32
CA ALA A 14 3.19 5.27 5.94
C ALA A 14 1.97 4.94 5.09
N ALA A 15 2.00 5.26 3.79
CA ALA A 15 0.91 4.97 2.87
C ALA A 15 0.67 3.46 2.72
N GLY A 16 1.75 2.67 2.60
CA GLY A 16 1.68 1.22 2.48
C GLY A 16 1.14 0.57 3.74
N GLY A 17 1.62 1.01 4.90
CA GLY A 17 1.13 0.57 6.21
C GLY A 17 -0.34 0.91 6.44
N TYR A 18 -0.77 2.12 6.09
CA TYR A 18 -2.17 2.52 6.17
C TYR A 18 -3.05 1.64 5.28
N MET A 19 -2.65 1.43 4.02
CA MET A 19 -3.38 0.59 3.07
C MET A 19 -3.45 -0.88 3.51
N TYR A 20 -2.39 -1.41 4.10
CA TYR A 20 -2.37 -2.76 4.65
C TYR A 20 -3.31 -2.91 5.86
N ARG A 21 -3.34 -1.91 6.73
CA ARG A 21 -4.15 -1.92 7.96
C ARG A 21 -5.63 -1.66 7.69
N GLN A 22 -5.93 -0.78 6.75
CA GLN A 22 -7.29 -0.32 6.41
C GLN A 22 -7.61 -0.55 4.92
N PRO A 23 -7.61 -1.81 4.43
CA PRO A 23 -7.76 -2.10 3.01
C PRO A 23 -9.14 -1.73 2.42
N MET A 24 -10.14 -1.53 3.27
CA MET A 24 -11.49 -1.11 2.88
C MET A 24 -11.68 0.41 2.87
N SER A 25 -10.75 1.16 3.45
CA SER A 25 -10.79 2.63 3.51
C SER A 25 -9.95 3.30 2.41
N VAL A 26 -9.25 2.51 1.60
CA VAL A 26 -8.49 2.99 0.45
C VAL A 26 -9.30 2.95 -0.84
N ARG A 27 -8.79 3.59 -1.89
CA ARG A 27 -9.40 3.56 -3.22
C ARG A 27 -9.66 2.11 -3.64
N ASN A 28 -10.81 1.90 -4.26
CA ASN A 28 -11.21 0.60 -4.76
C ASN A 28 -10.23 0.15 -5.87
N VAL A 29 -9.60 -0.99 -5.66
CA VAL A 29 -8.68 -1.64 -6.62
C VAL A 29 -9.36 -2.77 -7.37
N VAL A 30 -10.58 -3.15 -6.97
CA VAL A 30 -11.42 -4.15 -7.65
C VAL A 30 -12.35 -3.44 -8.64
N PRO A 31 -12.57 -3.98 -9.86
CA PRO A 31 -13.40 -3.31 -10.84
C PRO A 31 -14.88 -3.24 -10.38
N PRO A 32 -15.65 -2.22 -10.83
CA PRO A 32 -17.03 -2.04 -10.41
C PRO A 32 -17.98 -3.18 -10.77
N LYS A 33 -17.65 -3.98 -11.79
CA LYS A 33 -18.48 -5.10 -12.26
C LYS A 33 -18.58 -6.18 -11.19
N GLU A 34 -17.47 -6.51 -10.55
CA GLU A 34 -17.32 -7.54 -9.53
C GLU A 34 -18.12 -7.18 -8.28
N TRP A 35 -18.19 -5.88 -7.94
CA TRP A 35 -19.05 -5.39 -6.84
C TRP A 35 -20.55 -5.55 -7.13
N LYS A 36 -20.96 -5.52 -8.40
CA LYS A 36 -22.36 -5.71 -8.81
C LYS A 36 -22.74 -7.17 -8.89
N GLU A 37 -21.84 -8.02 -9.38
CA GLU A 37 -22.11 -9.45 -9.59
C GLU A 37 -21.90 -10.29 -8.33
N SER A 38 -20.91 -9.95 -7.50
CA SER A 38 -20.52 -10.75 -6.34
C SER A 38 -19.86 -9.88 -5.27
N PRO A 39 -20.64 -9.14 -4.47
CA PRO A 39 -20.12 -8.17 -3.51
C PRO A 39 -19.21 -8.80 -2.44
N GLU A 40 -19.53 -10.01 -1.97
CA GLU A 40 -18.71 -10.74 -0.99
C GLU A 40 -17.32 -11.08 -1.55
N LYS A 41 -17.28 -11.55 -2.80
CA LYS A 41 -16.02 -11.84 -3.51
C LYS A 41 -15.24 -10.55 -3.77
N ALA A 42 -15.91 -9.48 -4.15
CA ALA A 42 -15.29 -8.19 -4.40
C ALA A 42 -14.66 -7.61 -3.13
N GLU A 43 -15.34 -7.74 -1.98
CA GLU A 43 -14.79 -7.35 -0.68
C GLU A 43 -13.54 -8.17 -0.33
N GLN A 44 -13.59 -9.49 -0.50
CA GLN A 44 -12.43 -10.34 -0.23
C GLN A 44 -11.25 -10.00 -1.15
N LEU A 45 -11.51 -9.80 -2.45
CA LEU A 45 -10.49 -9.38 -3.42
C LEU A 45 -9.90 -8.02 -3.07
N GLN A 46 -10.74 -7.04 -2.70
CA GLN A 46 -10.30 -5.71 -2.28
C GLN A 46 -9.38 -5.82 -1.07
N ARG A 47 -9.77 -6.61 -0.05
CA ARG A 47 -8.96 -6.84 1.14
C ARG A 47 -7.60 -7.46 0.82
N VAL A 48 -7.57 -8.47 -0.04
CA VAL A 48 -6.33 -9.18 -0.40
C VAL A 48 -5.42 -8.30 -1.25
N LEU A 49 -5.95 -7.72 -2.33
CA LEU A 49 -5.18 -6.88 -3.24
C LEU A 49 -4.68 -5.61 -2.56
N ALA A 50 -5.53 -4.94 -1.76
CA ALA A 50 -5.11 -3.75 -1.06
C ALA A 50 -4.01 -4.06 -0.04
N LYS A 51 -4.11 -5.19 0.70
CA LYS A 51 -3.03 -5.64 1.58
C LYS A 51 -1.75 -5.95 0.82
N ALA A 52 -1.83 -6.68 -0.29
CA ALA A 52 -0.65 -7.03 -1.08
C ALA A 52 0.07 -5.78 -1.61
N VAL A 53 -0.67 -4.82 -2.16
CA VAL A 53 -0.14 -3.55 -2.64
C VAL A 53 0.41 -2.71 -1.49
N GLY A 54 -0.32 -2.62 -0.37
CA GLY A 54 0.14 -1.90 0.82
C GLY A 54 1.44 -2.46 1.38
N ALA A 55 1.56 -3.79 1.45
CA ALA A 55 2.79 -4.47 1.87
C ALA A 55 3.95 -4.19 0.90
N ALA A 56 3.71 -4.30 -0.41
CA ALA A 56 4.73 -4.02 -1.43
C ALA A 56 5.22 -2.56 -1.35
N LEU A 57 4.32 -1.60 -1.16
CA LEU A 57 4.67 -0.19 -1.03
C LEU A 57 5.48 0.07 0.25
N ALA A 58 5.07 -0.54 1.37
CA ALA A 58 5.77 -0.39 2.64
C ALA A 58 7.18 -0.99 2.58
N LEU A 59 7.31 -2.20 2.04
CA LEU A 59 8.61 -2.87 1.85
C LEU A 59 9.50 -2.09 0.88
N GLY A 60 8.94 -1.54 -0.20
CA GLY A 60 9.66 -0.67 -1.12
C GLY A 60 10.18 0.60 -0.44
N GLY A 61 9.37 1.24 0.41
CA GLY A 61 9.80 2.38 1.21
C GLY A 61 10.89 2.04 2.21
N VAL A 62 10.81 0.88 2.89
CA VAL A 62 11.87 0.39 3.78
C VAL A 62 13.16 0.12 3.01
N LEU A 63 13.08 -0.55 1.86
CA LEU A 63 14.24 -0.85 1.03
C LEU A 63 14.91 0.44 0.56
N TRP A 64 14.13 1.41 0.09
CA TRP A 64 14.65 2.72 -0.30
C TRP A 64 15.32 3.43 0.88
N LEU A 65 14.72 3.40 2.06
CA LEU A 65 15.31 3.97 3.27
C LEU A 65 16.68 3.32 3.59
N VAL A 66 16.76 1.99 3.55
CA VAL A 66 18.00 1.24 3.82
C VAL A 66 19.08 1.57 2.79
N VAL A 67 18.73 1.59 1.50
CA VAL A 67 19.67 1.94 0.43
C VAL A 67 20.14 3.40 0.59
N GLY A 68 19.24 4.34 0.83
CA GLY A 68 19.58 5.75 1.01
C GLY A 68 20.41 6.04 2.26
N LEU A 69 20.35 5.18 3.28
CA LEU A 69 21.22 5.26 4.46
C LEU A 69 22.59 4.59 4.26
N ALA A 70 22.69 3.66 3.31
CA ALA A 70 23.92 2.91 3.02
C ALA A 70 24.88 3.64 2.06
N PHE A 71 24.41 4.68 1.36
CA PHE A 71 25.15 5.50 0.40
C PHE A 71 25.07 6.99 0.78
#